data_AF-A0A1V5TDW2-F1
#
_entry.id   AF-A0A1V5TDW2-F1
#
_cell.length_a   1.000
_cell.length_b   1.000
_cell.length_c   1.000
_cell.angle_alpha   90.00
_cell.angle_beta   90.00
_cell.angle_gamma   90.00
#
_symmetry.space_group_name_H-M   'P 1'
#
loop_
_entity.id
_entity.type
_entity.pdbx_description
1 polymer ?
#
loop_
_entity_poly.entity_id
_entity_poly.type
_entity_poly.pdbx_seq_one_letter_code
_entity_poly.pdbx_strand_id
1 'polypeptide(L)'
;MTTHYPTCEICAPLQGRVYSISGKDKRFPPLSQAFKNGYHNVHPNCRHSVHAWIEDLQDPEELQQALDDGGKPFEDLRPEEEKKLYNEQQSQNRRARDDRRQYERYKERLGEDAPKTFSAFRRMKKAGGERWEDLQYYYRYKGDRPTYCVKIDRDLEKLGITEKGKAFPADNAFEVKSWRVHATNKLTASGLGKDVALSWKNGAKIAFRHYPEPNTLLNYYHEDGIIEIKEIDGRVQTIVTPADFGSRTIAILEAIQKHVK
;
A
#
# COMPACT_ATOMS: atom_id res chain seq x y z
N MET A 1 -10.36 -19.77 -36.21
CA MET A 1 -10.07 -19.02 -34.96
C MET A 1 -8.58 -19.10 -34.69
N THR A 2 -7.96 -18.03 -34.18
CA THR A 2 -6.51 -18.02 -33.90
C THR A 2 -6.10 -19.09 -32.89
N THR A 3 -4.82 -19.43 -32.88
CA THR A 3 -4.22 -20.38 -31.93
C THR A 3 -3.27 -19.62 -31.01
N HIS A 4 -3.28 -19.96 -29.72
CA HIS A 4 -2.40 -19.37 -28.71
C HIS A 4 -1.77 -20.47 -27.85
N TYR A 5 -0.56 -20.20 -27.37
CA TYR A 5 0.17 -21.08 -26.47
C TYR A 5 0.87 -20.27 -25.37
N PRO A 6 0.79 -20.70 -24.09
CA PRO A 6 -0.15 -21.69 -23.58
C PRO A 6 -1.59 -21.13 -23.57
N THR A 7 -2.59 -21.98 -23.77
CA THR A 7 -4.01 -21.57 -23.75
C THR A 7 -4.75 -22.04 -22.50
N CYS A 8 -5.98 -21.59 -22.28
CA CYS A 8 -6.84 -22.05 -21.19
C CYS A 8 -7.63 -23.33 -21.57
N GLU A 9 -8.20 -24.01 -20.57
CA GLU A 9 -9.00 -25.23 -20.77
C GLU A 9 -10.24 -25.02 -21.65
N ILE A 10 -10.81 -23.81 -21.63
CA ILE A 10 -12.01 -23.47 -22.42
C ILE A 10 -11.64 -23.29 -23.90
N CYS A 11 -10.51 -22.63 -24.18
CA CYS A 11 -10.11 -22.30 -25.55
C CYS A 11 -9.33 -23.42 -26.23
N ALA A 12 -8.66 -24.30 -25.48
CA ALA A 12 -7.93 -25.46 -26.01
C ALA A 12 -8.75 -26.29 -27.00
N PRO A 13 -9.97 -26.75 -26.67
CA PRO A 13 -10.78 -27.54 -27.60
C PRO A 13 -11.31 -26.73 -28.79
N LEU A 14 -11.30 -25.40 -28.71
CA LEU A 14 -11.95 -24.53 -29.69
C LEU A 14 -10.97 -23.95 -30.71
N GLN A 15 -9.74 -23.66 -30.31
CA GLN A 15 -8.75 -22.95 -31.13
C GLN A 15 -8.26 -23.76 -32.33
N GLY A 16 -7.72 -23.08 -33.35
CA GLY A 16 -7.21 -23.72 -34.56
C GLY A 16 -8.29 -24.20 -35.55
N ARG A 17 -9.57 -24.16 -35.18
CA ARG A 17 -10.67 -24.64 -36.04
C ARG A 17 -11.22 -23.56 -36.97
N VAL A 18 -11.66 -24.01 -38.13
CA VAL A 18 -12.60 -23.30 -39.01
C VAL A 18 -14.02 -23.65 -38.56
N TYR A 19 -14.89 -22.65 -38.55
CA TYR A 19 -16.27 -22.80 -38.10
C TYR A 19 -17.25 -22.40 -39.20
N SER A 20 -18.32 -23.17 -39.36
CA SER A 20 -19.44 -22.87 -40.23
C SER A 20 -20.27 -21.73 -39.60
N ILE A 21 -20.24 -20.54 -40.22
CA ILE A 21 -20.98 -19.36 -39.73
C ILE A 21 -22.48 -19.67 -39.61
N SER A 22 -23.04 -20.35 -40.62
CA SER A 22 -24.46 -20.72 -40.66
C SER A 22 -24.78 -22.04 -39.95
N GLY A 23 -23.77 -22.88 -39.68
CA GLY A 23 -23.95 -24.25 -39.20
C GLY A 23 -24.54 -25.23 -40.23
N LYS A 24 -24.73 -24.79 -41.49
CA LYS A 24 -25.28 -25.63 -42.58
C LYS A 24 -24.23 -26.55 -43.17
N ASP A 25 -23.03 -26.05 -43.44
CA ASP A 25 -21.90 -26.90 -43.83
C ASP A 25 -21.50 -27.77 -42.64
N LYS A 26 -21.63 -29.10 -42.81
CA LYS A 26 -21.37 -30.11 -41.77
C LYS A 26 -19.92 -30.58 -41.75
N ARG A 27 -19.12 -30.20 -42.74
CA ARG A 27 -17.67 -30.45 -42.74
C ARG A 27 -16.96 -29.70 -41.60
N PHE A 28 -17.53 -28.57 -41.18
CA PHE A 28 -17.02 -27.74 -40.11
C PHE A 28 -18.01 -27.66 -38.94
N PRO A 29 -17.53 -27.55 -37.69
CA PRO A 29 -18.39 -27.30 -36.54
C PRO A 29 -19.13 -25.97 -36.67
N PRO A 30 -20.36 -25.84 -36.13
CA PRO A 30 -21.10 -24.59 -36.18
C PRO A 30 -20.41 -23.53 -35.30
N LEU A 31 -20.36 -22.27 -35.75
CA LEU A 31 -19.75 -21.17 -35.00
C LEU A 31 -20.37 -20.98 -33.61
N SER A 32 -21.66 -21.27 -33.46
CA SER A 32 -22.37 -21.26 -32.17
C SER A 32 -21.76 -22.21 -31.14
N GLN A 33 -21.01 -23.23 -31.55
CA GLN A 33 -20.29 -24.13 -30.64
C GLN A 33 -19.19 -23.39 -29.85
N ALA A 34 -18.50 -22.43 -30.48
CA ALA A 34 -17.47 -21.62 -29.82
C ALA A 34 -18.04 -20.41 -29.08
N PHE A 35 -19.20 -19.90 -29.51
CA PHE A 35 -19.84 -18.69 -28.97
C PHE A 35 -21.24 -18.99 -28.39
N LYS A 36 -21.34 -20.03 -27.55
CA LYS A 36 -22.62 -20.51 -27.01
C LYS A 36 -23.43 -19.45 -26.26
N ASN A 37 -22.74 -18.50 -25.64
CA ASN A 37 -23.35 -17.50 -24.77
C ASN A 37 -23.80 -16.22 -25.51
N GLY A 38 -23.66 -16.16 -26.85
CA GLY A 38 -24.07 -15.00 -27.65
C GLY A 38 -23.20 -13.75 -27.49
N TYR A 39 -22.12 -13.82 -26.71
CA TYR A 39 -21.13 -12.74 -26.59
C TYR A 39 -20.15 -12.74 -27.76
N HIS A 40 -19.51 -11.59 -28.01
CA HIS A 40 -18.47 -11.43 -29.04
C HIS A 40 -17.13 -12.11 -28.70
N ASN A 41 -17.05 -12.77 -27.55
CA ASN A 41 -15.86 -13.45 -27.04
C ASN A 41 -16.25 -14.81 -26.46
N VAL A 42 -15.35 -15.79 -26.59
CA VAL A 42 -15.53 -17.15 -26.07
C VAL A 42 -15.75 -17.14 -24.55
N HIS A 43 -14.92 -16.37 -23.83
CA HIS A 43 -15.05 -16.14 -22.38
C HIS A 43 -14.36 -14.83 -21.98
N PRO A 44 -14.56 -14.28 -20.77
CA PRO A 44 -13.89 -13.06 -20.32
C PRO A 44 -12.37 -13.16 -20.38
N ASN A 45 -11.70 -12.11 -20.84
CA ASN A 45 -10.24 -12.03 -21.04
C ASN A 45 -9.65 -13.04 -22.04
N CYS A 46 -10.48 -13.66 -22.89
CA CYS A 46 -10.02 -14.46 -24.01
C CYS A 46 -9.26 -13.58 -25.01
N ARG A 47 -8.13 -14.08 -25.53
CA ARG A 47 -7.29 -13.40 -26.53
C ARG A 47 -7.58 -13.83 -27.97
N HIS A 48 -8.34 -14.91 -28.13
CA HIS A 48 -8.64 -15.48 -29.43
C HIS A 48 -9.45 -14.52 -30.27
N SER A 49 -9.06 -14.39 -31.53
CA SER A 49 -9.81 -13.70 -32.55
C SER A 49 -10.31 -14.69 -33.60
N VAL A 50 -11.41 -14.34 -34.24
CA VAL A 50 -11.98 -15.08 -35.36
C VAL A 50 -11.92 -14.19 -36.58
N HIS A 51 -11.40 -14.75 -37.67
CA HIS A 51 -11.27 -14.09 -38.95
C HIS A 51 -12.11 -14.84 -39.98
N ALA A 52 -12.51 -14.14 -41.05
CA ALA A 52 -13.15 -14.77 -42.18
C ALA A 52 -12.18 -15.79 -42.80
N TRP A 53 -12.70 -16.98 -43.10
CA TRP A 53 -11.97 -18.04 -43.76
C TRP A 53 -12.73 -18.38 -45.04
N ILE A 54 -12.06 -18.30 -46.18
CA ILE A 54 -12.65 -18.40 -47.51
C ILE A 54 -12.01 -19.59 -48.20
N GLU A 55 -12.76 -20.68 -48.38
CA GLU A 55 -12.27 -21.96 -48.92
C GLU A 55 -11.58 -21.81 -50.28
N ASP A 56 -12.13 -20.98 -51.18
CA ASP A 56 -11.58 -20.73 -52.53
C ASP A 56 -10.18 -20.09 -52.52
N LEU A 57 -9.74 -19.55 -51.37
CA LEU A 57 -8.43 -18.94 -51.19
C LEU A 57 -7.44 -19.86 -50.47
N GLN A 58 -7.80 -21.11 -50.22
CA GLN A 58 -6.96 -22.05 -49.46
C GLN A 58 -6.38 -23.10 -50.40
N ASP A 59 -5.17 -23.54 -50.10
CA ASP A 59 -4.58 -24.68 -50.78
C ASP A 59 -5.28 -25.98 -50.33
N PRO A 60 -5.28 -27.04 -51.16
CA PRO A 60 -5.88 -28.32 -50.81
C PRO A 60 -5.38 -28.90 -49.48
N GLU A 61 -4.10 -28.66 -49.15
CA GLU A 61 -3.49 -29.08 -47.87
C GLU A 61 -4.07 -28.31 -46.68
N GLU A 62 -4.28 -26.99 -46.81
CA GLU A 62 -4.87 -26.15 -45.76
C GLU A 62 -6.34 -26.49 -45.54
N LEU A 63 -7.08 -26.78 -46.62
CA LEU A 63 -8.45 -27.28 -46.54
C LEU A 63 -8.49 -28.61 -45.78
N GLN A 64 -7.62 -29.56 -46.14
CA GLN A 64 -7.58 -30.85 -45.44
C GLN A 64 -7.24 -30.68 -43.96
N GLN A 65 -6.26 -29.84 -43.64
CA GLN A 65 -5.90 -29.53 -42.25
C GLN A 65 -7.08 -28.92 -41.47
N ALA A 66 -7.84 -28.00 -42.10
CA ALA A 66 -9.01 -27.39 -41.48
C ALA A 66 -10.14 -28.41 -41.22
N LEU A 67 -10.33 -29.39 -42.12
CA LEU A 67 -11.26 -30.50 -41.94
C LEU A 67 -10.82 -31.41 -40.78
N ASP A 68 -9.54 -31.77 -40.74
CA ASP A 68 -8.95 -32.59 -39.69
C ASP A 68 -9.08 -31.91 -38.32
N ASP A 69 -8.78 -30.61 -38.24
CA ASP A 69 -8.97 -29.79 -37.04
C ASP A 69 -10.45 -29.66 -36.66
N GLY A 70 -11.35 -29.56 -37.64
CA GLY A 70 -12.80 -29.57 -37.44
C GLY A 70 -13.31 -30.87 -36.82
N GLY A 71 -12.72 -32.01 -37.17
CA GLY A 71 -13.08 -33.34 -36.69
C GLY A 71 -12.58 -33.70 -35.29
N LYS A 72 -11.61 -32.95 -34.73
CA LYS A 72 -11.07 -33.21 -33.38
C LYS A 72 -12.17 -33.13 -32.30
N PRO A 73 -12.08 -33.90 -31.20
CA PRO A 73 -13.05 -33.81 -30.11
C PRO A 73 -13.01 -32.43 -29.43
N PHE A 74 -14.15 -31.98 -28.91
CA PHE A 74 -14.27 -30.70 -28.16
C PHE A 74 -13.89 -30.87 -26.69
N GLU A 75 -12.75 -31.51 -26.44
CA GLU A 75 -12.22 -31.81 -25.11
C GLU A 75 -10.83 -31.18 -24.92
N ASP A 76 -10.46 -30.89 -23.67
CA ASP A 76 -9.16 -30.32 -23.36
C ASP A 76 -8.06 -31.39 -23.45
N LEU A 77 -7.43 -31.47 -24.63
CA LEU A 77 -6.33 -32.39 -24.94
C LEU A 77 -4.94 -31.78 -24.68
N ARG A 78 -4.84 -30.66 -23.95
CA ARG A 78 -3.53 -30.06 -23.65
C ARG A 78 -2.64 -31.04 -22.89
N PRO A 79 -1.35 -31.14 -23.25
CA PRO A 79 -0.37 -31.86 -22.44
C PRO A 79 -0.26 -31.26 -21.03
N GLU A 80 0.07 -32.09 -20.04
CA GLU A 80 0.25 -31.62 -18.65
C GLU A 80 1.30 -30.51 -18.52
N GLU A 81 2.33 -30.52 -19.37
CA GLU A 81 3.33 -29.45 -19.44
C GLU A 81 2.73 -28.10 -19.82
N GLU A 82 1.81 -28.06 -20.80
CA GLU A 82 1.12 -26.83 -21.19
C GLU A 82 0.19 -26.36 -20.08
N LYS A 83 -0.56 -27.28 -19.46
CA LYS A 83 -1.43 -26.94 -18.32
C LYS A 83 -0.63 -26.32 -17.18
N LYS A 84 0.54 -26.89 -16.86
CA LYS A 84 1.46 -26.36 -15.85
C LYS A 84 1.95 -24.97 -16.23
N LEU A 85 2.43 -24.79 -17.46
CA LEU A 85 2.91 -23.50 -17.96
C LEU A 85 1.82 -22.42 -17.90
N TYR A 86 0.59 -22.74 -18.34
CA TYR A 86 -0.56 -21.84 -18.24
C TYR A 86 -0.82 -21.43 -16.78
N ASN A 87 -0.85 -22.41 -15.87
CA ASN A 87 -1.12 -22.17 -14.45
C ASN A 87 -0.02 -21.31 -13.79
N GLU A 88 1.24 -21.54 -14.15
CA GLU A 88 2.36 -20.71 -13.70
C GLU A 88 2.22 -19.26 -14.18
N GLN A 89 1.90 -19.06 -15.46
CA GLN A 89 1.70 -17.73 -16.04
C GLN A 89 0.51 -17.00 -15.39
N GLN A 90 -0.60 -17.70 -15.15
CA GLN A 90 -1.76 -17.16 -14.42
C GLN A 90 -1.39 -16.79 -12.97
N SER A 91 -0.60 -17.63 -12.29
CA SER A 91 -0.12 -17.36 -10.92
C SER A 91 0.77 -16.11 -10.87
N GLN A 92 1.72 -15.97 -11.80
CA GLN A 92 2.58 -14.80 -11.90
C GLN A 92 1.76 -13.52 -12.18
N ASN A 93 0.78 -13.60 -13.08
CA ASN A 93 -0.12 -12.49 -13.38
C ASN A 93 -0.97 -12.10 -12.16
N ARG A 94 -1.49 -13.07 -11.39
CA ARG A 94 -2.21 -12.80 -10.14
C ARG A 94 -1.31 -12.06 -9.14
N ARG A 95 -0.09 -12.57 -8.89
CA ARG A 95 0.88 -11.93 -8.00
C ARG A 95 1.22 -10.49 -8.44
N ALA A 96 1.41 -10.27 -9.74
CA ALA A 96 1.69 -8.94 -10.28
C ALA A 96 0.51 -7.97 -10.08
N ARG A 97 -0.73 -8.45 -10.25
CA ARG A 97 -1.94 -7.67 -9.97
C ARG A 97 -2.12 -7.40 -8.47
N ASP A 98 -1.82 -8.37 -7.61
CA ASP A 98 -1.86 -8.20 -6.15
C ASP A 98 -0.83 -7.17 -5.69
N ASP A 99 0.41 -7.26 -6.19
CA ASP A 99 1.45 -6.27 -5.93
C ASP A 99 0.99 -4.88 -6.39
N ARG A 100 0.36 -4.78 -7.58
CA ARG A 100 -0.15 -3.52 -8.14
C ARG A 100 -1.21 -2.91 -7.22
N ARG A 101 -2.22 -3.68 -6.85
CA ARG A 101 -3.28 -3.26 -5.93
C ARG A 101 -2.72 -2.85 -4.58
N GLN A 102 -1.73 -3.59 -4.07
CA GLN A 102 -1.08 -3.24 -2.80
C GLN A 102 -0.32 -1.91 -2.93
N TYR A 103 0.41 -1.72 -4.01
CA TYR A 103 1.13 -0.47 -4.27
C TYR A 103 0.18 0.74 -4.35
N GLU A 104 -0.94 0.60 -5.05
CA GLU A 104 -1.96 1.65 -5.18
C GLU A 104 -2.53 2.05 -3.81
N ARG A 105 -2.90 1.09 -2.96
CA ARG A 105 -3.35 1.37 -1.58
C ARG A 105 -2.29 2.10 -0.75
N TYR A 106 -1.03 1.70 -0.89
CA TYR A 106 0.08 2.36 -0.18
C TYR A 106 0.30 3.78 -0.69
N LYS A 107 0.24 4.00 -2.00
CA LYS A 107 0.38 5.32 -2.62
C LYS A 107 -0.75 6.26 -2.22
N GLU A 108 -1.98 5.78 -2.25
CA GLU A 108 -3.16 6.55 -1.82
C GLU A 108 -3.05 6.94 -0.34
N ARG A 109 -2.71 5.98 0.53
CA ARG A 109 -2.64 6.24 1.97
C ARG A 109 -1.44 7.08 2.36
N LEU A 110 -0.25 6.81 1.84
CA LEU A 110 0.99 7.48 2.27
C LEU A 110 1.33 8.73 1.45
N GLY A 111 0.79 8.89 0.24
CA GLY A 111 1.11 10.01 -0.64
C GLY A 111 2.59 9.98 -1.06
N GLU A 112 3.27 11.11 -0.89
CA GLU A 112 4.70 11.29 -1.24
C GLU A 112 5.66 10.38 -0.46
N ASP A 113 5.23 9.84 0.69
CA ASP A 113 6.03 8.91 1.50
C ASP A 113 6.00 7.47 0.97
N ALA A 114 5.11 7.14 0.02
CA ALA A 114 5.13 5.86 -0.66
C ALA A 114 6.29 5.77 -1.68
N PRO A 115 6.71 4.56 -2.10
CA PRO A 115 7.66 4.43 -3.20
C PRO A 115 7.15 5.14 -4.47
N LYS A 116 8.03 5.97 -5.08
CA LYS A 116 7.68 6.79 -6.26
C LYS A 116 7.15 5.98 -7.45
N THR A 117 7.61 4.73 -7.60
CA THR A 117 7.22 3.85 -8.70
C THR A 117 6.87 2.45 -8.20
N PHE A 118 6.02 1.76 -8.97
CA PHE A 118 5.67 0.36 -8.73
C PHE A 118 6.89 -0.57 -8.74
N SER A 119 7.83 -0.35 -9.65
CA SER A 119 9.06 -1.13 -9.72
C SER A 119 9.91 -0.97 -8.45
N ALA A 120 9.98 0.25 -7.90
CA ALA A 120 10.65 0.49 -6.62
C ALA A 120 9.93 -0.22 -5.46
N PHE A 121 8.59 -0.17 -5.42
CA PHE A 121 7.79 -0.90 -4.44
C PHE A 121 8.05 -2.40 -4.49
N ARG A 122 8.00 -3.03 -5.68
CA ARG A 122 8.27 -4.47 -5.82
C ARG A 122 9.69 -4.85 -5.42
N ARG A 123 10.69 -4.04 -5.77
CA ARG A 123 12.07 -4.27 -5.33
C ARG A 123 12.20 -4.20 -3.82
N MET A 124 11.61 -3.18 -3.19
CA MET A 124 11.59 -3.03 -1.73
C MET A 124 10.90 -4.22 -1.05
N LYS A 125 9.72 -4.61 -1.53
CA LYS A 125 8.99 -5.78 -1.02
C LYS A 125 9.77 -7.08 -1.18
N LYS A 126 10.44 -7.27 -2.31
CA LYS A 126 11.26 -8.47 -2.59
C LYS A 126 12.52 -8.50 -1.72
N ALA A 127 13.17 -7.36 -1.54
CA ALA A 127 14.34 -7.24 -0.66
C ALA A 127 13.98 -7.44 0.81
N GLY A 128 12.77 -7.03 1.20
CA GLY A 128 12.32 -7.10 2.59
C GLY A 128 13.14 -6.18 3.50
N GLY A 129 13.30 -6.61 4.75
CA GLY A 129 14.10 -5.91 5.76
C GLY A 129 13.46 -4.62 6.28
N GLU A 130 14.27 -3.83 6.97
CA GLU A 130 13.84 -2.66 7.76
C GLU A 130 13.02 -1.65 6.94
N ARG A 131 13.43 -1.34 5.70
CA ARG A 131 12.70 -0.39 4.85
C ARG A 131 11.30 -0.86 4.49
N TRP A 132 11.12 -2.17 4.30
CA TRP A 132 9.81 -2.76 4.02
C TRP A 132 8.94 -2.78 5.28
N GLU A 133 9.52 -3.17 6.43
CA GLU A 133 8.84 -3.17 7.73
C GLU A 133 8.38 -1.76 8.13
N ASP A 134 9.23 -0.75 7.92
CA ASP A 134 8.90 0.65 8.14
C ASP A 134 7.76 1.11 7.24
N LEU A 135 7.78 0.75 5.95
CA LEU A 135 6.69 1.09 5.03
C LEU A 135 5.36 0.46 5.47
N GLN A 136 5.39 -0.80 5.94
CA GLN A 136 4.21 -1.46 6.51
C GLN A 136 3.74 -0.77 7.80
N TYR A 137 4.66 -0.35 8.66
CA TYR A 137 4.36 0.40 9.87
C TYR A 137 3.70 1.74 9.54
N TYR A 138 4.28 2.54 8.63
CA TYR A 138 3.71 3.81 8.21
C TYR A 138 2.32 3.61 7.62
N TYR A 139 2.14 2.60 6.77
CA TYR A 139 0.83 2.27 6.21
C TYR A 139 -0.18 1.94 7.31
N ARG A 140 0.19 1.14 8.31
CA ARG A 140 -0.72 0.76 9.39
C ARG A 140 -1.09 1.96 10.28
N TYR A 141 -0.10 2.77 10.68
CA TYR A 141 -0.23 3.73 11.77
C TYR A 141 -0.41 5.20 11.36
N LYS A 142 -0.38 5.53 10.06
CA LYS A 142 -0.68 6.90 9.57
C LYS A 142 -1.95 7.47 10.23
N GLY A 143 -3.05 6.71 10.18
CA GLY A 143 -4.33 7.16 10.73
C GLY A 143 -4.68 8.55 10.17
N ASP A 144 -5.10 9.45 11.05
CA ASP A 144 -5.36 10.86 10.73
C ASP A 144 -4.13 11.76 10.92
N ARG A 145 -2.99 11.19 11.31
CA ARG A 145 -1.77 11.94 11.61
C ARG A 145 -0.89 12.06 10.37
N PRO A 146 -0.14 13.16 10.22
CA PRO A 146 0.87 13.27 9.18
C PRO A 146 1.92 12.16 9.28
N THR A 147 2.46 11.71 8.14
CA THR A 147 3.40 10.59 8.09
C THR A 147 4.68 10.85 8.90
N TYR A 148 5.14 12.10 8.97
CA TYR A 148 6.33 12.47 9.73
C TYR A 148 6.18 12.16 11.23
N CYS A 149 4.98 12.32 11.82
CA CYS A 149 4.73 11.93 13.21
C CYS A 149 4.91 10.42 13.41
N VAL A 150 4.41 9.62 12.47
CA VAL A 150 4.52 8.16 12.52
C VAL A 150 5.96 7.69 12.31
N LYS A 151 6.74 8.43 11.51
CA LYS A 151 8.18 8.19 11.36
C LYS A 151 8.94 8.46 12.66
N ILE A 152 8.61 9.53 13.38
CA ILE A 152 9.15 9.82 14.71
C ILE A 152 8.81 8.68 15.69
N ASP A 153 7.55 8.23 15.70
CA ASP A 153 7.12 7.11 16.55
C ASP A 153 7.98 5.87 16.29
N ARG A 154 8.16 5.51 15.01
CA ARG A 154 8.93 4.35 14.55
C ARG A 154 10.42 4.44 14.88
N ASP A 155 11.05 5.58 14.66
CA ASP A 155 12.48 5.77 14.97
C ASP A 155 12.74 5.61 16.47
N LEU A 156 11.85 6.17 17.30
CA LEU A 156 11.93 6.04 18.75
C LEU A 156 11.62 4.62 19.25
N GLU A 157 10.70 3.89 18.61
CA GLU A 157 10.48 2.46 18.92
C GLU A 157 11.74 1.63 18.68
N LYS A 158 12.49 1.91 17.60
CA LYS A 158 13.77 1.23 17.32
C LYS A 158 14.85 1.54 18.36
N LEU A 159 14.78 2.72 18.98
CA LEU A 159 15.64 3.12 20.10
C LEU A 159 15.15 2.56 21.45
N GLY A 160 14.06 1.79 21.48
CA GLY A 160 13.46 1.26 22.72
C GLY A 160 12.63 2.27 23.51
N ILE A 161 12.34 3.45 22.95
CA ILE A 161 11.58 4.52 23.61
C ILE A 161 10.10 4.40 23.23
N THR A 162 9.38 3.56 23.99
CA THR A 162 7.97 3.23 23.76
C THR A 162 6.99 4.00 24.67
N GLU A 163 7.39 4.34 25.90
CA GLU A 163 6.57 5.03 26.91
C GLU A 163 6.51 6.55 26.71
N LYS A 164 6.43 7.01 25.46
CA LYS A 164 6.47 8.45 25.09
C LYS A 164 5.12 8.98 24.62
N GLY A 165 4.11 8.12 24.56
CA GLY A 165 2.86 8.46 23.88
C GLY A 165 3.04 8.50 22.36
N LYS A 166 2.06 9.07 21.66
CA LYS A 166 2.02 9.16 20.20
C LYS A 166 2.38 10.57 19.75
N ALA A 167 3.23 10.72 18.74
CA ALA A 167 3.55 12.03 18.17
C ALA A 167 2.35 12.62 17.42
N PHE A 168 2.10 13.91 17.60
CA PHE A 168 1.15 14.72 16.84
C PHE A 168 1.78 16.07 16.49
N PRO A 169 1.29 16.76 15.45
CA PRO A 169 1.61 18.17 15.24
C PRO A 169 1.25 18.95 16.51
N ALA A 170 2.14 19.84 16.95
CA ALA A 170 1.88 20.67 18.11
C ALA A 170 0.69 21.60 17.84
N ASP A 171 -0.30 21.60 18.74
CA ASP A 171 -1.40 22.56 18.71
C ASP A 171 -0.99 23.83 19.45
N ASN A 172 -0.40 24.77 18.70
CA ASN A 172 0.07 26.02 19.28
C ASN A 172 -1.08 26.95 19.66
N ALA A 173 -2.31 26.69 19.21
CA ALA A 173 -3.51 27.43 19.62
C ALA A 173 -4.09 26.95 20.96
N PHE A 174 -3.68 25.78 21.46
CA PHE A 174 -4.15 25.24 22.73
C PHE A 174 -3.87 26.21 23.90
N GLU A 175 -4.90 26.54 24.69
CA GLU A 175 -4.81 27.53 25.75
C GLU A 175 -4.31 26.94 27.07
N VAL A 176 -3.32 27.59 27.68
CA VAL A 176 -2.83 27.25 29.03
C VAL A 176 -3.61 28.04 30.07
N LYS A 177 -4.40 27.36 30.90
CA LYS A 177 -5.31 27.99 31.87
C LYS A 177 -4.71 28.17 33.24
N SER A 178 -3.89 27.21 33.70
CA SER A 178 -3.34 27.23 35.05
C SER A 178 -2.02 26.47 35.16
N TRP A 179 -1.34 26.65 36.30
CA TRP A 179 -0.04 26.05 36.57
C TRP A 179 -0.10 25.22 37.85
N ARG A 180 0.48 24.02 37.83
CA ARG A 180 0.76 23.29 39.07
C ARG A 180 1.87 24.01 39.84
N VAL A 181 1.79 23.96 41.18
CA VAL A 181 2.81 24.56 42.06
C VAL A 181 4.19 24.00 41.75
N HIS A 182 4.28 22.67 41.53
CA HIS A 182 5.50 21.99 41.11
C HIS A 182 6.17 22.61 39.88
N ALA A 183 5.41 22.84 38.80
CA ALA A 183 5.93 23.46 37.58
C ALA A 183 6.41 24.90 37.83
N THR A 184 5.69 25.64 38.68
CA THR A 184 6.07 27.01 39.05
C THR A 184 7.36 27.03 39.85
N ASN A 185 7.52 26.13 40.82
CA ASN A 185 8.74 26.02 41.63
C ASN A 185 9.96 25.67 40.78
N LYS A 186 9.81 24.78 39.79
CA LYS A 186 10.88 24.47 38.83
C LYS A 186 11.32 25.69 38.03
N LEU A 187 10.36 26.46 37.50
CA LEU A 187 10.67 27.68 36.76
C LEU A 187 11.45 28.68 37.63
N THR A 188 10.96 28.94 38.84
CA THR A 188 11.64 29.85 39.78
C THR A 188 13.04 29.37 40.14
N ALA A 189 13.23 28.06 40.38
CA ALA A 189 14.54 27.49 40.68
C ALA A 189 15.53 27.63 39.50
N SER A 190 15.03 27.58 38.27
CA SER A 190 15.80 27.80 37.05
C SER A 190 15.94 29.28 36.66
N GLY A 191 15.37 30.22 37.44
CA GLY A 191 15.40 31.65 37.13
C GLY A 191 14.58 32.05 35.89
N LEU A 192 13.59 31.24 35.49
CA LEU A 192 12.80 31.43 34.28
C LEU A 192 11.37 31.91 34.60
N GLY A 193 10.85 32.74 33.70
CA GLY A 193 9.45 33.16 33.72
C GLY A 193 8.52 32.16 33.04
N LYS A 194 7.22 32.27 33.32
CA LYS A 194 6.18 31.45 32.67
C LYS A 194 6.07 31.74 31.17
N ASP A 195 6.31 32.99 30.78
CA ASP A 195 6.36 33.46 29.40
C ASP A 195 7.40 32.70 28.56
N VAL A 196 8.59 32.43 29.12
CA VAL A 196 9.62 31.62 28.46
C VAL A 196 9.16 30.18 28.26
N ALA A 197 8.53 29.57 29.25
CA ALA A 197 7.99 28.21 29.08
C ALA A 197 6.82 28.16 28.07
N LEU A 198 6.03 29.23 27.97
CA LEU A 198 5.01 29.35 26.93
C LEU A 198 5.61 29.55 25.54
N SER A 199 6.76 30.22 25.40
CA SER A 199 7.44 30.31 24.11
C SER A 199 7.92 28.95 23.61
N TRP A 200 8.34 28.04 24.50
CA TRP A 200 8.64 26.65 24.14
C TRP A 200 7.43 25.93 23.57
N LYS A 201 6.26 26.05 24.21
CA LYS A 201 5.00 25.50 23.68
C LYS A 201 4.74 26.02 22.26
N ASN A 202 4.81 27.34 22.09
CA ASN A 202 4.43 28.01 20.86
C ASN A 202 5.45 27.79 19.73
N GLY A 203 6.71 27.53 20.06
CA GLY A 203 7.76 27.15 19.12
C GLY A 203 7.80 25.64 18.82
N ALA A 204 7.20 24.81 19.66
CA ALA A 204 7.20 23.36 19.45
C ALA A 204 6.48 23.01 18.14
N LYS A 205 7.07 22.08 17.40
CA LYS A 205 6.47 21.54 16.16
C LYS A 205 5.73 20.22 16.40
N ILE A 206 6.12 19.50 17.44
CA ILE A 206 5.55 18.21 17.85
C ILE A 206 5.12 18.27 19.30
N ALA A 207 3.94 17.71 19.56
CA ALA A 207 3.50 17.34 20.89
C ALA A 207 3.23 15.84 20.94
N PHE A 208 3.66 15.18 22.02
CA PHE A 208 3.31 13.80 22.26
C PHE A 208 2.05 13.73 23.14
N ARG A 209 1.06 12.94 22.68
CA ARG A 209 -0.14 12.64 23.46
C ARG A 209 0.07 11.36 24.23
N HIS A 210 0.10 11.49 25.56
CA HIS A 210 0.26 10.38 26.50
C HIS A 210 -1.05 10.13 27.23
N TYR A 211 -1.37 8.85 27.50
CA TYR A 211 -2.62 8.38 28.10
C TYR A 211 -3.90 8.63 27.29
N PRO A 212 -4.92 7.78 27.44
CA PRO A 212 -6.22 8.00 26.82
C PRO A 212 -6.98 9.14 27.50
N GLU A 213 -7.96 9.68 26.78
CA GLU A 213 -8.92 10.64 27.32
C GLU A 213 -9.66 10.06 28.55
N PRO A 214 -10.01 10.90 29.54
CA PRO A 214 -9.84 12.36 29.56
C PRO A 214 -8.53 12.83 30.22
N ASN A 215 -7.64 11.91 30.62
CA ASN A 215 -6.41 12.24 31.36
C ASN A 215 -5.19 12.43 30.46
N THR A 216 -5.43 12.78 29.20
CA THR A 216 -4.37 12.95 28.21
C THR A 216 -3.39 14.06 28.63
N LEU A 217 -2.11 13.73 28.56
CA LEU A 217 -1.00 14.67 28.76
C LEU A 217 -0.40 15.00 27.40
N LEU A 218 -0.23 16.29 27.15
CA LEU A 218 0.39 16.85 25.96
C LEU A 218 1.79 17.31 26.32
N ASN A 219 2.80 16.61 25.80
CA ASN A 219 4.21 16.94 25.99
C ASN A 219 4.73 17.66 24.77
N TYR A 220 4.87 18.98 24.86
CA TYR A 220 5.41 19.81 23.78
C TYR A 220 6.93 19.85 23.89
N TYR A 221 7.60 19.45 22.81
CA TYR A 221 9.07 19.39 22.76
C TYR A 221 9.62 20.56 21.95
N HIS A 222 10.46 21.36 22.60
CA HIS A 222 11.26 22.42 22.00
C HIS A 222 12.73 22.23 22.40
N GLU A 223 13.66 22.74 21.59
CA GLU A 223 15.10 22.66 21.88
C GLU A 223 15.48 23.39 23.17
N ASP A 224 14.78 24.48 23.48
CA ASP A 224 14.99 25.27 24.69
C ASP A 224 14.22 24.78 25.92
N GLY A 225 13.36 23.75 25.79
CA GLY A 225 12.61 23.23 26.92
C GLY A 225 11.39 22.41 26.55
N ILE A 226 10.84 21.69 27.54
CA ILE A 226 9.66 20.84 27.38
C ILE A 226 8.60 21.30 28.38
N ILE A 227 7.36 21.35 27.90
CA ILE A 227 6.19 21.65 28.73
C ILE A 227 5.15 20.53 28.62
N GLU A 228 4.75 20.01 29.77
CA GLU A 228 3.70 18.99 29.90
C GLU A 228 2.40 19.65 30.37
N ILE A 229 1.35 19.49 29.58
CA ILE A 229 0.04 20.13 29.80
C ILE A 229 -1.02 19.05 29.86
N LYS A 230 -1.89 19.10 30.87
CA LYS A 230 -3.05 18.21 30.94
C LYS A 230 -4.17 18.75 30.06
N GLU A 231 -4.65 17.93 29.13
CA GLU A 231 -5.56 18.37 28.06
C GLU A 231 -6.92 18.84 28.59
N ILE A 232 -7.48 18.13 29.59
CA ILE A 232 -8.84 18.40 30.09
C ILE A 232 -9.03 19.81 30.69
N ASP A 233 -8.02 20.32 31.40
CA ASP A 233 -8.10 21.56 32.17
C ASP A 233 -7.05 22.60 31.73
N GLY A 234 -6.24 22.29 30.72
CA GLY A 234 -5.16 23.14 30.23
C GLY A 234 -4.12 23.45 31.30
N ARG A 235 -3.98 22.60 32.33
CA ARG A 235 -3.07 22.84 33.45
C ARG A 235 -1.67 22.30 33.16
N VAL A 236 -0.67 23.16 33.27
CA VAL A 236 0.74 22.75 33.19
C VAL A 236 1.08 21.86 34.38
N GLN A 237 1.49 20.62 34.12
CA GLN A 237 1.85 19.63 35.14
C GLN A 237 3.31 19.76 35.55
N THR A 238 4.21 19.85 34.57
CA THR A 238 5.65 19.99 34.78
C THR A 238 6.30 20.68 33.58
N ILE A 239 7.52 21.15 33.81
CA ILE A 239 8.45 21.59 32.78
C ILE A 239 9.78 20.84 32.92
N VAL A 240 10.54 20.79 31.83
CA VAL A 240 11.92 20.29 31.82
C VAL A 240 12.77 21.34 31.11
N THR A 241 13.81 21.79 31.80
CA THR A 241 14.76 22.77 31.24
C THR A 241 15.89 22.05 30.50
N PRO A 242 16.63 22.72 29.61
CA PRO A 242 17.75 22.10 28.89
C PRO A 242 18.83 21.50 29.81
N ALA A 243 19.02 22.10 31.00
CA ALA A 243 19.95 21.57 32.01
C ALA A 243 19.55 20.18 32.53
N ASP A 244 18.27 19.83 32.45
CA ASP A 244 17.70 18.56 32.90
C ASP A 244 17.47 17.56 31.75
N PHE A 245 17.94 17.86 30.54
CA PHE A 245 17.76 16.97 29.38
C PHE A 245 18.63 15.71 29.53
N GLY A 246 17.98 14.60 29.86
CA GLY A 246 18.60 13.28 29.80
C GLY A 246 18.77 12.77 28.37
N SER A 247 19.53 11.68 28.23
CA SER A 247 19.76 10.99 26.94
C SER A 247 18.48 10.64 26.18
N ARG A 248 17.44 10.20 26.90
CA ARG A 248 16.12 9.92 26.34
C ARG A 248 15.48 11.16 25.70
N THR A 249 15.60 12.32 26.34
CA THR A 249 15.05 13.58 25.84
C THR A 249 15.76 14.03 24.58
N ILE A 250 17.09 13.94 24.58
CA ILE A 250 17.93 14.29 23.43
C ILE A 250 17.56 13.40 22.23
N ALA A 251 17.43 12.09 22.41
CA ALA A 251 17.02 11.18 21.35
C ALA A 251 15.62 11.51 20.76
N ILE A 252 14.69 11.99 21.59
CA ILE A 252 13.37 12.45 21.12
C ILE A 252 13.50 13.71 20.26
N LEU A 253 14.29 14.69 20.70
CA LEU A 253 14.52 15.92 19.95
C LEU A 253 15.22 15.66 18.61
N GLU A 254 16.23 14.79 18.60
CA GLU A 254 16.92 14.36 17.37
C GLU A 254 15.96 13.67 16.39
N ALA A 255 15.07 12.79 16.89
CA ALA A 255 14.07 12.14 16.06
C ALA A 255 13.07 13.15 15.47
N ILE A 256 12.67 14.17 16.25
CA ILE A 256 11.81 15.25 15.75
C ILE A 256 12.53 16.04 14.64
N GLN A 257 13.76 16.50 14.89
CA GLN A 257 14.55 17.29 13.94
C GLN A 257 14.79 16.54 12.61
N LYS A 258 14.96 15.22 12.67
CA LYS A 258 15.15 14.37 11.48
C LYS A 258 13.95 14.41 10.52
N HIS A 259 12.72 14.52 11.03
CA HIS A 259 11.50 14.39 10.23
C HIS A 259 10.72 15.70 10.06
N VAL A 260 11.00 16.70 10.89
CA VAL A 260 10.30 17.98 10.88
C VAL A 260 11.31 19.09 10.59
N LYS A 261 11.28 19.62 9.36
CA LYS A 261 12.08 20.78 8.96
C LYS A 261 11.52 22.07 9.54
#